data_AF-A0A0Q8UR60-F1
#
_entry.id   AF-A0A0Q8UR60-F1
#
_cell.length_a   1.000
_cell.length_b   1.000
_cell.length_c   1.000
_cell.angle_alpha   90.00
_cell.angle_beta   90.00
_cell.angle_gamma   90.00
#
_symmetry.space_group_name_H-M   'P 1'
#
loop_
_entity.id
_entity.type
_entity.pdbx_description
1 polymer ?
#
loop_
_entity_poly.entity_id
_entity_poly.type
_entity_poly.pdbx_seq_one_letter_code
_entity_poly.pdbx_strand_id
1 'polypeptide(L)'
;MNGFWRKWLTAWCAAVGVFGVVLAAGASAATSGPVAALLDLLNGPEPLVIEGPMRFALAVLGAVTIGWSVTLAAAIDGAVRLGRDGRPIWMMILASGLLWYVIDSALSVATGFGLNVIPNTLFIAGLIAPLAASGVLTPRQALP
;
A
#
# COMPACT_ATOMS: atom_id res chain seq x y z
N MET A 1 9.35 -7.15 -17.42
CA MET A 1 7.97 -6.64 -17.18
C MET A 1 7.36 -6.20 -18.50
N ASN A 2 6.24 -6.82 -18.93
CA ASN A 2 5.52 -6.39 -20.14
C ASN A 2 4.78 -5.07 -19.91
N GLY A 3 4.20 -4.49 -20.97
CA GLY A 3 3.49 -3.20 -20.89
C GLY A 3 2.25 -3.21 -19.99
N PHE A 4 1.54 -4.34 -19.93
CA PHE A 4 0.37 -4.50 -19.06
C PHE A 4 0.74 -4.38 -17.58
N TRP A 5 1.72 -5.15 -17.12
CA TRP A 5 2.13 -5.15 -15.71
C TRP A 5 2.79 -3.84 -15.27
N ARG A 6 3.43 -3.12 -16.20
CA ARG A 6 3.92 -1.76 -15.94
C ARG A 6 2.76 -0.80 -15.64
N LYS A 7 1.73 -0.77 -16.50
CA LYS A 7 0.54 0.06 -16.29
C LYS A 7 -0.21 -0.33 -15.02
N TRP A 8 -0.30 -1.62 -14.73
CA TRP A 8 -0.86 -2.15 -13.49
C TRP A 8 -0.14 -1.59 -12.26
N LEU A 9 1.20 -1.67 -12.22
CA LEU A 9 1.97 -1.14 -11.10
C LEU A 9 1.88 0.39 -10.98
N THR A 10 1.77 1.11 -12.09
CA THR A 10 1.48 2.55 -12.07
C THR A 10 0.12 2.82 -11.43
N ALA A 11 -0.92 2.09 -11.82
CA ALA A 11 -2.25 2.23 -11.23
C ALA A 11 -2.27 1.83 -9.74
N TRP A 12 -1.51 0.80 -9.36
CA TRP A 12 -1.35 0.37 -7.98
C TRP A 12 -0.68 1.46 -7.12
N CYS A 13 0.41 2.07 -7.60
CA CYS A 13 1.01 3.24 -6.92
C CYS A 13 0.01 4.41 -6.83
N ALA A 14 -0.68 4.72 -7.93
CA ALA A 14 -1.68 5.80 -7.92
C ALA A 14 -2.80 5.53 -6.90
N ALA A 15 -3.24 4.27 -6.75
CA ALA A 15 -4.23 3.89 -5.74
C ALA A 15 -3.72 4.13 -4.31
N VAL A 16 -2.44 3.85 -4.02
CA VAL A 16 -1.80 4.22 -2.74
C VAL A 16 -1.86 5.73 -2.54
N GLY A 17 -1.51 6.52 -3.55
CA GLY A 17 -1.53 7.98 -3.46
C GLY A 17 -2.92 8.52 -3.20
N VAL A 18 -3.93 8.03 -3.92
CA VAL A 18 -5.35 8.39 -3.73
C VAL A 18 -5.83 8.01 -2.33
N PHE A 19 -5.47 6.83 -1.85
CA PHE A 19 -5.78 6.41 -0.49
C PHE A 19 -5.16 7.36 0.56
N GLY A 20 -3.90 7.75 0.37
CA GLY A 20 -3.26 8.75 1.22
C GLY A 20 -3.95 10.10 1.20
N VAL A 21 -4.48 10.55 0.05
CA VAL A 21 -5.30 11.77 -0.05
C VAL A 21 -6.61 11.63 0.75
N VAL A 22 -7.27 10.48 0.67
CA VAL A 22 -8.49 10.20 1.47
C VAL A 22 -8.18 10.28 2.97
N LEU A 23 -7.07 9.67 3.42
CA LEU A 23 -6.64 9.76 4.83
C LEU A 23 -6.32 11.21 5.23
N ALA A 24 -5.52 11.92 4.43
CA ALA A 24 -5.13 13.30 4.72
C ALA A 24 -6.34 14.25 4.79
N ALA A 25 -7.38 14.01 3.99
CA ALA A 25 -8.63 14.75 4.05
C ALA A 25 -9.34 14.63 5.41
N GLY A 26 -9.04 13.58 6.19
CA GLY A 26 -9.49 13.42 7.57
C GLY A 26 -8.98 14.48 8.55
N ALA A 27 -7.92 15.20 8.20
CA ALA A 27 -7.34 16.26 9.03
C ALA A 27 -8.35 17.39 9.33
N SER A 28 -9.32 17.63 8.43
CA SER A 28 -10.34 18.66 8.57
C SER A 28 -11.75 18.06 8.66
N ALA A 29 -12.60 18.66 9.47
CA ALA A 29 -14.00 18.23 9.60
C ALA A 29 -14.78 18.40 8.29
N ALA A 30 -14.45 19.43 7.51
CA ALA A 30 -15.13 19.72 6.25
C ALA A 30 -14.87 18.66 5.16
N THR A 31 -13.79 17.88 5.29
CA THR A 31 -13.34 16.93 4.26
C THR A 31 -13.22 15.49 4.78
N SER A 32 -13.60 15.21 6.02
CA SER A 32 -13.44 13.88 6.62
C SER A 32 -14.46 12.83 6.16
N GLY A 33 -15.46 13.20 5.35
CA GLY A 33 -16.53 12.30 4.90
C GLY A 33 -16.02 10.98 4.29
N PRO A 34 -15.10 11.00 3.31
CA PRO A 34 -14.60 9.77 2.68
C PRO A 34 -13.88 8.83 3.65
N VAL A 35 -13.01 9.36 4.52
CA VAL A 35 -12.30 8.51 5.50
C VAL A 35 -13.23 8.01 6.61
N ALA A 36 -14.26 8.80 6.98
CA ALA A 36 -15.27 8.35 7.92
C ALA A 36 -16.05 7.16 7.37
N ALA A 37 -16.54 7.25 6.12
CA ALA A 37 -17.24 6.15 5.46
C ALA A 37 -16.37 4.89 5.32
N LEU A 38 -15.07 5.05 5.08
CA LEU A 38 -14.12 3.95 5.08
C LEU A 38 -14.01 3.28 6.46
N LEU A 39 -13.79 4.07 7.52
CA LEU A 39 -13.63 3.54 8.88
C LEU A 39 -14.92 2.88 9.38
N ASP A 40 -16.08 3.43 9.03
CA ASP A 40 -17.38 2.82 9.30
C ASP A 40 -17.54 1.48 8.55
N LEU A 41 -17.12 1.41 7.28
CA LEU A 41 -17.14 0.16 6.50
C LEU A 41 -16.24 -0.92 7.11
N LEU A 42 -15.12 -0.54 7.72
CA LEU A 42 -14.23 -1.47 8.41
C LEU A 42 -14.81 -1.97 9.75
N ASN A 43 -15.93 -1.38 10.20
CA ASN A 43 -16.79 -1.86 11.28
C ASN A 43 -16.05 -2.18 12.58
N GLY A 44 -15.36 -1.18 13.13
CA GLY A 44 -14.71 -1.26 14.43
C GLY A 44 -15.69 -1.45 15.60
N PRO A 45 -15.19 -1.81 16.79
CA PRO A 45 -16.03 -2.19 17.93
C PRO A 45 -16.69 -0.99 18.64
N GLU A 46 -16.06 0.19 18.56
CA GLU A 46 -16.50 1.41 19.23
C GLU A 46 -17.07 2.42 18.22
N PRO A 47 -17.94 3.36 18.66
CA PRO A 47 -18.41 4.44 17.81
C PRO A 47 -17.26 5.24 17.21
N LEU A 48 -17.36 5.57 15.93
CA LEU A 48 -16.33 6.34 15.22
C LEU A 48 -16.26 7.79 15.74
N VAL A 49 -15.12 8.16 16.30
CA VAL A 49 -14.83 9.53 16.78
C VAL A 49 -13.60 10.08 16.08
N ILE A 50 -13.80 11.07 15.19
CA ILE A 50 -12.72 11.75 14.45
C ILE A 50 -12.52 13.16 15.03
N GLU A 51 -11.72 13.24 16.09
CA GLU A 51 -11.36 14.47 16.80
C GLU A 51 -9.84 14.71 16.84
N GLY A 52 -9.36 15.72 17.57
CA GLY A 52 -7.99 16.26 17.51
C GLY A 52 -6.88 15.22 17.29
N PRO A 53 -6.68 14.24 18.19
CA PRO A 53 -5.64 13.23 18.03
C PRO A 53 -5.80 12.36 16.79
N MET A 54 -7.03 11.90 16.50
CA MET A 54 -7.32 11.08 15.32
C MET A 54 -7.12 11.88 14.02
N ARG A 55 -7.54 13.14 13.99
CA ARG A 55 -7.35 14.04 12.84
C ARG A 55 -5.86 14.26 12.55
N PHE A 56 -5.08 14.51 13.61
CA PHE A 56 -3.63 14.62 13.47
C PHE A 56 -3.01 13.31 12.96
N ALA A 57 -3.40 12.16 13.52
CA ALA A 57 -2.94 10.86 13.06
C ALA A 57 -3.29 10.60 11.59
N LEU A 58 -4.51 10.90 11.16
CA LEU A 58 -4.96 10.80 9.77
C LEU A 58 -4.18 11.73 8.82
N ALA A 59 -3.87 12.96 9.26
CA ALA A 59 -3.02 13.88 8.51
C ALA A 59 -1.62 13.31 8.27
N VAL A 60 -0.99 12.77 9.32
CA VAL A 60 0.34 12.17 9.25
C VAL A 60 0.32 10.91 8.39
N LEU A 61 -0.64 10.00 8.63
CA LEU A 61 -0.79 8.77 7.85
C LEU A 61 -1.00 9.09 6.37
N GLY A 62 -1.91 10.01 6.04
CA GLY A 62 -2.15 10.42 4.67
C GLY A 62 -0.90 10.99 3.99
N ALA A 63 -0.17 11.88 4.65
CA ALA A 63 1.07 12.44 4.11
C ALA A 63 2.14 11.36 3.86
N VAL A 64 2.32 10.43 4.82
CA VAL A 64 3.26 9.31 4.70
C VAL A 64 2.85 8.38 3.55
N THR A 65 1.56 8.05 3.41
CA THR A 65 1.04 7.19 2.34
C THR A 65 1.22 7.84 0.96
N ILE A 66 0.97 9.15 0.82
CA ILE A 66 1.23 9.89 -0.43
C ILE A 66 2.73 9.84 -0.76
N GLY A 67 3.61 10.10 0.22
CA GLY A 67 5.05 9.99 0.05
C GLY A 67 5.46 8.59 -0.41
N TRP A 68 4.91 7.55 0.23
CA TRP A 68 5.17 6.16 -0.10
C TRP A 68 4.76 5.81 -1.54
N SER A 69 3.61 6.32 -2.02
CA SER A 69 3.21 6.18 -3.43
C SER A 69 4.28 6.69 -4.39
N VAL A 70 4.83 7.88 -4.14
CA VAL A 70 5.89 8.48 -4.98
C VAL A 70 7.19 7.69 -4.87
N THR A 71 7.59 7.31 -3.66
CA THR A 71 8.79 6.48 -3.43
C THR A 71 8.70 5.13 -4.14
N LEU A 72 7.56 4.46 -4.04
CA LEU A 72 7.31 3.19 -4.73
C LEU A 72 7.34 3.36 -6.24
N ALA A 73 6.68 4.39 -6.78
CA ALA A 73 6.69 4.66 -8.22
C ALA A 73 8.13 4.88 -8.74
N ALA A 74 8.95 5.64 -8.02
CA ALA A 74 10.35 5.88 -8.37
C ALA A 74 11.20 4.60 -8.25
N ALA A 75 11.05 3.83 -7.17
CA ALA A 75 11.79 2.58 -6.98
C ALA A 75 11.42 1.53 -8.05
N ILE A 76 10.13 1.43 -8.38
CA ILE A 76 9.63 0.56 -9.45
C ILE A 76 10.20 0.99 -10.80
N ASP A 77 10.13 2.28 -11.15
CA ASP A 77 10.70 2.79 -12.40
C ASP A 77 12.22 2.50 -12.48
N GLY A 78 12.96 2.74 -11.39
CA GLY A 78 14.37 2.38 -11.29
C GLY A 78 14.64 0.90 -11.52
N ALA A 79 13.91 0.02 -10.82
CA ALA A 79 14.04 -1.43 -10.96
C ALA A 79 13.71 -1.91 -12.38
N VAL A 80 12.73 -1.27 -13.01
CA VAL A 80 12.32 -1.54 -14.39
C VAL A 80 13.40 -1.11 -15.39
N ARG A 81 14.02 0.06 -15.23
CA ARG A 81 15.09 0.56 -16.10
C ARG A 81 16.37 -0.28 -16.01
N LEU A 82 16.67 -0.80 -14.81
CA LEU A 82 17.82 -1.68 -14.56
C LEU A 82 17.62 -3.11 -15.11
N GLY A 83 16.43 -3.46 -15.61
CA GLY A 83 16.17 -4.77 -16.18
C GLY A 83 16.44 -5.91 -15.19
N ARG A 84 17.36 -6.82 -15.53
CA ARG A 84 17.68 -7.98 -14.68
C ARG A 84 18.41 -7.59 -13.39
N ASP A 85 19.18 -6.50 -13.42
CA ASP A 85 19.94 -6.03 -12.26
C ASP A 85 19.06 -5.29 -11.25
N GLY A 86 17.82 -4.95 -11.62
CA GLY A 86 16.83 -4.37 -10.71
C GLY A 86 16.21 -5.35 -9.71
N ARG A 87 16.53 -6.65 -9.77
CA ARG A 87 15.97 -7.69 -8.87
C ARG A 87 16.09 -7.34 -7.38
N PRO A 88 17.22 -6.85 -6.85
CA PRO A 88 17.32 -6.48 -5.43
C PRO A 88 16.29 -5.44 -5.01
N ILE A 89 16.01 -4.44 -5.86
CA ILE A 89 15.01 -3.41 -5.58
C ILE A 89 13.61 -4.02 -5.49
N TRP A 90 13.27 -4.93 -6.42
CA TRP A 90 12.00 -5.65 -6.34
C TRP A 90 11.84 -6.48 -5.07
N MET A 91 12.90 -7.18 -4.67
CA MET A 91 12.88 -7.97 -3.44
C MET A 91 12.72 -7.09 -2.20
N MET A 92 13.33 -5.90 -2.19
CA MET A 92 13.15 -4.94 -1.10
C MET A 92 11.74 -4.33 -1.07
N ILE A 93 11.16 -4.00 -2.22
CA ILE A 93 9.76 -3.57 -2.32
C ILE A 93 8.83 -4.67 -1.80
N LEU A 94 9.04 -5.92 -2.22
CA LEU A 94 8.24 -7.06 -1.76
C LEU A 94 8.40 -7.29 -0.25
N ALA A 95 9.63 -7.30 0.26
CA ALA A 95 9.90 -7.49 1.68
C ALA A 95 9.26 -6.38 2.53
N SER A 96 9.38 -5.12 2.09
CA SER A 96 8.73 -3.98 2.73
C SER A 96 7.21 -4.10 2.71
N GLY A 97 6.61 -4.46 1.57
CA GLY A 97 5.17 -4.64 1.44
C GLY A 97 4.64 -5.81 2.29
N LEU A 98 5.37 -6.92 2.36
CA LEU A 98 5.01 -8.07 3.21
C LEU A 98 5.11 -7.72 4.70
N LEU A 99 6.17 -7.01 5.11
CA LEU A 99 6.32 -6.56 6.49
C LEU A 99 5.16 -5.64 6.90
N TRP A 100 4.84 -4.66 6.05
CA TRP A 100 3.67 -3.79 6.26
C TRP A 100 2.37 -4.62 6.36
N TYR A 101 2.14 -5.54 5.41
CA TYR A 101 0.93 -6.38 5.39
C TYR A 101 0.76 -7.18 6.69
N VAL A 102 1.84 -7.78 7.20
CA VAL A 102 1.80 -8.56 8.45
C VAL A 102 1.48 -7.67 9.65
N ILE A 103 2.20 -6.55 9.79
CA ILE A 103 2.03 -5.64 10.93
C ILE A 103 0.63 -5.02 10.92
N ASP A 104 0.23 -4.44 9.79
CA ASP A 104 -1.03 -3.70 9.66
C ASP A 104 -2.24 -4.62 9.83
N SER A 105 -2.21 -5.82 9.24
CA SER A 105 -3.28 -6.80 9.37
C SER A 105 -3.39 -7.35 10.79
N ALA A 106 -2.26 -7.63 11.46
CA ALA A 106 -2.27 -8.10 12.85
C ALA A 106 -2.83 -7.04 13.80
N LEU A 107 -2.43 -5.78 13.64
CA LEU A 107 -2.94 -4.67 14.44
C LEU A 107 -4.42 -4.40 14.14
N SER A 108 -4.84 -4.50 12.88
CA SER A 108 -6.26 -4.36 12.50
C SER A 108 -7.14 -5.37 13.24
N VAL A 109 -6.73 -6.64 13.27
CA VAL A 109 -7.46 -7.67 14.04
C VAL A 109 -7.42 -7.37 15.54
N ALA A 110 -6.24 -7.04 16.09
CA ALA A 110 -6.07 -6.78 17.52
C ALA A 110 -6.88 -5.56 18.02
N THR A 111 -7.18 -4.60 17.14
CA THR A 111 -7.94 -3.38 17.45
C THR A 111 -9.41 -3.47 17.05
N GLY A 112 -9.86 -4.62 16.54
CA GLY A 112 -11.27 -4.85 16.17
C GLY A 112 -11.66 -4.41 14.76
N PHE A 113 -10.71 -3.93 13.94
CA PHE A 113 -10.90 -3.60 12.52
C PHE A 113 -10.52 -4.76 11.60
N GLY A 114 -10.88 -6.00 11.96
CA GLY A 114 -10.43 -7.21 11.26
C GLY A 114 -10.81 -7.28 9.77
N LEU A 115 -11.87 -6.58 9.35
CA LEU A 115 -12.24 -6.48 7.93
C LEU A 115 -11.15 -5.85 7.06
N ASN A 116 -10.23 -5.07 7.65
CA ASN A 116 -9.12 -4.44 6.94
C ASN A 116 -8.11 -5.45 6.36
N VAL A 117 -8.12 -6.71 6.84
CA VAL A 117 -7.30 -7.80 6.26
C VAL A 117 -7.64 -8.01 4.78
N ILE A 118 -8.89 -7.80 4.37
CA ILE A 118 -9.36 -8.00 2.99
C ILE A 118 -8.67 -7.01 2.03
N PRO A 119 -8.81 -5.67 2.17
CA PRO A 119 -8.12 -4.74 1.29
C PRO A 119 -6.60 -4.87 1.38
N ASN A 120 -6.03 -5.16 2.56
CA ASN A 120 -4.59 -5.42 2.71
C ASN A 120 -4.12 -6.62 1.88
N THR A 121 -4.90 -7.70 1.85
CA THR A 121 -4.60 -8.91 1.06
C THR A 121 -4.66 -8.60 -0.43
N LEU A 122 -5.69 -7.88 -0.87
CA LEU A 122 -5.83 -7.47 -2.28
C LEU A 122 -4.67 -6.55 -2.70
N PHE A 123 -4.27 -5.64 -1.82
CA PHE A 123 -3.17 -4.72 -2.06
C PHE A 123 -1.84 -5.47 -2.26
N ILE A 124 -1.48 -6.39 -1.36
CA ILE A 124 -0.23 -7.14 -1.47
C ILE A 124 -0.27 -8.15 -2.63
N ALA A 125 -1.42 -8.77 -2.90
CA ALA A 125 -1.61 -9.62 -4.07
C ALA A 125 -1.42 -8.83 -5.38
N GLY A 126 -1.87 -7.57 -5.42
CA GLY A 126 -1.65 -6.65 -6.53
C GLY A 126 -0.19 -6.35 -6.81
N LEU A 127 0.69 -6.42 -5.80
CA LEU A 127 2.15 -6.34 -5.97
C LEU A 127 2.74 -7.70 -6.37
N ILE A 128 2.32 -8.79 -5.76
CA ILE A 128 2.90 -10.13 -6.00
C ILE A 128 2.61 -10.61 -7.42
N ALA A 129 1.40 -10.39 -7.94
CA ALA A 129 0.99 -10.84 -9.27
C ALA A 129 1.93 -10.41 -10.42
N PRO A 130 2.28 -9.12 -10.60
CA PRO A 130 3.24 -8.71 -11.62
C PRO A 130 4.65 -9.25 -11.38
N LEU A 131 5.10 -9.40 -10.14
CA LEU A 131 6.42 -9.96 -9.80
C LEU A 131 6.51 -11.45 -10.18
N ALA A 132 5.48 -12.23 -9.86
CA ALA A 132 5.37 -13.63 -10.24
C ALA A 132 5.32 -13.78 -11.77
N ALA A 133 4.44 -13.02 -12.44
CA ALA A 133 4.26 -13.09 -13.88
C ALA A 133 5.48 -12.60 -14.69
N SER A 134 6.34 -11.77 -14.09
CA SER A 134 7.56 -11.28 -14.74
C SER A 134 8.80 -12.11 -14.44
N GLY A 135 8.69 -13.19 -13.66
CA GLY A 135 9.81 -14.07 -13.29
C GLY A 135 10.79 -13.45 -12.30
N VAL A 136 10.46 -12.32 -11.68
CA VAL A 136 11.31 -11.65 -10.67
C VAL A 136 11.52 -12.53 -9.44
N LEU A 137 10.49 -13.30 -9.09
CA LEU A 137 10.50 -14.23 -7.95
C LEU A 137 11.30 -15.51 -8.23
N THR A 138 11.58 -15.82 -9.48
CA THR A 138 12.35 -17.02 -9.83
C THR A 138 13.80 -16.82 -9.39
N PRO A 139 14.39 -17.75 -8.62
CA PRO A 139 15.81 -17.72 -8.31
C PRO A 139 16.62 -17.62 -9.60
N ARG A 140 17.72 -16.84 -9.59
CA ARG A 140 18.71 -16.96 -10.67
C ARG A 140 19.12 -18.43 -10.70
N GLN A 141 18.87 -19.13 -11.81
CA GLN A 141 19.68 -20.29 -12.12
C GLN A 141 21.11 -19.78 -12.11
N ALA A 142 21.92 -20.27 -11.17
CA ALA A 142 23.36 -20.13 -11.28
C ALA A 142 23.73 -20.91 -12.53
N LEU A 143 23.80 -20.21 -13.67
CA LEU A 143 24.48 -20.78 -14.83
C LEU A 143 25.95 -20.92 -14.42
N PRO A 144 26.56 -22.09 -14.63
CA PRO A 144 27.96 -22.34 -14.30
C PRO A 144 28.91 -21.36 -15.00
#